data_AF-A0A0U2YXC1-F1
#
_entry.id   AF-A0A0U2YXC1-F1
#
_cell.length_a   1.000
_cell.length_b   1.000
_cell.length_c   1.000
_cell.angle_alpha   90.00
_cell.angle_beta   90.00
_cell.angle_gamma   90.00
#
_symmetry.space_group_name_H-M   'P 1'
#
loop_
_entity.id
_entity.type
_entity.pdbx_description
1 polymer ?
#
loop_
_entity_poly.entity_id
_entity_poly.type
_entity_poly.pdbx_seq_one_letter_code
_entity_poly.pdbx_strand_id
1 'polypeptide(L)'
;MAVATTYPGVYIEEIPSGVHTITGVATSITAFVGFTQIGPVNEAVHIFSFADFERAFGPVTLDSPLSRAVSDFFQTGGTEGYVVRVAQGAAAAAVDIKNSTTAGTTVLTIAAASEGTWGNNIRAEVDYDTLSPDSLFNIRITELVDRNGALVPNRTEMHRNLSMDSAHPGYVATVINGTSNIVTATRAPGMVFAGNGRSTSGVLAFPADFTPALQPGYRIAYTLNGQGPFEVTVATPTPPATANLAGATAAIVADLTPLLAPGATVSAINGNTQLQFQAFTDATHFAEQSSIHIVPASRNDVSAQLKLGLLHGGTEVDAAASMRPVPNGTIATAGAIAAAPGVLTFEVLRGATSLKSGMTVNVYPGATAVPTPTTLDELVMAINNALTTAAQTEPFLAGARAFNVRG
;
A
#
# COMPACT_ATOMS: atom_id res chain seq x y z
N MET A 1 -3.32 -44.37 -47.32
CA MET A 1 -3.10 -45.83 -47.29
C MET A 1 -3.77 -46.37 -48.54
N ALA A 2 -3.07 -47.14 -49.38
CA ALA A 2 -3.64 -47.63 -50.63
C ALA A 2 -4.85 -48.53 -50.38
N VAL A 3 -5.98 -48.22 -51.03
CA VAL A 3 -7.22 -48.99 -50.94
C VAL A 3 -7.10 -50.24 -51.81
N ALA A 4 -7.35 -51.42 -51.23
CA ALA A 4 -7.34 -52.69 -51.98
C ALA A 4 -8.65 -52.83 -52.77
N THR A 5 -8.55 -52.94 -54.09
CA THR A 5 -9.71 -53.00 -55.00
C THR A 5 -9.94 -54.43 -55.49
N THR A 6 -11.18 -54.94 -55.36
CA THR A 6 -11.53 -56.35 -55.64
C THR A 6 -11.96 -56.64 -57.07
N TYR A 7 -11.91 -55.65 -57.99
CA TYR A 7 -12.23 -55.83 -59.41
C TYR A 7 -11.56 -54.75 -60.27
N PRO A 8 -11.35 -54.98 -61.59
CA PRO A 8 -10.72 -54.01 -62.47
C PRO A 8 -11.61 -52.78 -62.69
N GLY A 9 -11.08 -51.58 -62.41
CA GLY A 9 -11.76 -50.30 -62.60
C GLY A 9 -10.82 -49.12 -62.36
N VAL A 10 -11.24 -47.90 -62.73
CA VAL A 10 -10.51 -46.66 -62.43
C VAL A 10 -11.01 -46.14 -61.08
N TYR A 11 -10.13 -46.09 -60.08
CA TYR A 11 -10.42 -45.58 -58.75
C TYR A 11 -9.73 -44.22 -58.59
N ILE A 12 -10.52 -43.20 -58.28
CA ILE A 12 -10.04 -41.84 -58.01
C ILE A 12 -9.94 -41.68 -56.50
N GLU A 13 -8.72 -41.52 -55.99
CA GLU A 13 -8.46 -41.10 -54.62
C GLU A 13 -8.23 -39.58 -54.62
N GLU A 14 -9.23 -38.81 -54.19
CA GLU A 14 -9.03 -37.39 -53.93
C GLU A 14 -8.25 -37.23 -52.63
N ILE A 15 -6.97 -36.86 -52.77
CA ILE A 15 -6.16 -36.40 -51.65
C ILE A 15 -6.73 -35.05 -51.22
N PRO A 16 -7.10 -34.85 -49.94
CA PRO A 16 -7.51 -33.53 -49.45
C PRO A 16 -6.38 -32.55 -49.76
N SER A 17 -6.63 -31.57 -50.64
CA SER A 17 -5.62 -30.58 -50.96
C SER A 17 -5.32 -29.81 -49.68
N GLY A 18 -4.09 -29.94 -49.17
CA GLY A 18 -3.54 -29.11 -48.11
C GLY A 18 -3.32 -27.67 -48.59
N VAL A 19 -4.37 -27.03 -49.09
CA VAL A 19 -4.33 -25.60 -49.37
C VAL A 19 -4.32 -24.94 -48.01
N HIS A 20 -3.13 -24.63 -47.51
CA HIS A 20 -3.00 -23.57 -46.53
C HIS A 20 -3.51 -22.31 -47.23
N THR A 21 -4.75 -21.93 -46.94
CA THR A 21 -5.29 -20.64 -47.37
C THR A 21 -4.27 -19.59 -46.96
N ILE A 22 -3.76 -18.83 -47.94
CA ILE A 22 -2.89 -17.69 -47.65
C ILE A 22 -3.75 -16.72 -46.87
N THR A 23 -3.56 -16.66 -45.55
CA THR A 23 -4.23 -15.68 -44.69
C THR A 23 -3.82 -14.30 -45.19
N GLY A 24 -4.79 -13.48 -45.58
CA GLY A 24 -4.53 -12.10 -46.00
C GLY A 24 -3.78 -11.36 -44.90
N VAL A 25 -2.65 -10.76 -45.24
CA VAL A 25 -1.93 -9.82 -44.36
C VAL A 25 -2.64 -8.48 -44.45
N ALA A 26 -2.84 -7.79 -43.32
CA ALA A 26 -3.49 -6.49 -43.30
C ALA A 26 -2.69 -5.48 -44.16
N THR A 27 -3.30 -4.97 -45.24
CA THR A 27 -2.65 -4.06 -46.19
C THR A 27 -2.83 -2.58 -45.82
N SER A 28 -3.45 -2.28 -44.67
CA SER A 28 -3.88 -0.93 -44.26
C SER A 28 -3.43 -0.52 -42.85
N ILE A 29 -2.38 -1.14 -42.32
CA ILE A 29 -1.81 -0.74 -41.03
C ILE A 29 -0.93 0.49 -41.24
N THR A 30 -1.34 1.63 -40.70
CA THR A 30 -0.57 2.89 -40.80
C THR A 30 0.44 3.01 -39.66
N ALA A 31 1.62 3.58 -39.91
CA ALA A 31 2.57 3.93 -38.86
C ALA A 31 2.68 5.46 -38.74
N PHE A 32 2.60 5.96 -37.51
CA PHE A 32 2.78 7.37 -37.20
C PHE A 32 4.02 7.56 -36.33
N VAL A 33 4.81 8.58 -36.65
CA VAL A 33 6.02 8.92 -35.91
C VAL A 33 6.01 10.42 -35.63
N GLY A 34 6.20 10.80 -34.37
CA GLY A 34 6.17 12.21 -33.97
C GLY A 34 6.28 12.34 -32.46
N PHE A 35 6.03 13.54 -31.92
CA PHE A 35 6.13 13.77 -30.49
C PHE A 35 4.76 13.89 -29.83
N THR A 36 4.68 13.45 -28.58
CA THR A 36 3.50 13.53 -27.71
C THR A 36 3.95 13.93 -26.30
N GLN A 37 3.01 14.38 -25.45
CA GLN A 37 3.32 14.85 -24.10
C GLN A 37 3.62 13.71 -23.11
N ILE A 38 2.98 12.56 -23.31
CA ILE A 38 3.08 11.34 -22.51
C ILE A 38 3.22 10.13 -23.45
N GLY A 39 3.63 8.99 -22.90
CA GLY A 39 3.72 7.71 -23.59
C GLY A 39 5.16 7.22 -23.76
N PRO A 40 5.37 5.93 -24.04
CA PRO A 40 6.71 5.36 -24.14
C PRO A 40 7.50 5.98 -25.30
N VAL A 41 8.76 6.36 -25.05
CA VAL A 41 9.62 7.00 -26.05
C VAL A 41 10.39 5.95 -26.86
N ASN A 42 10.38 6.10 -28.19
CA ASN A 42 11.02 5.21 -29.17
C ASN A 42 10.49 3.77 -29.17
N GLU A 43 9.28 3.56 -28.65
CA GLU A 43 8.59 2.26 -28.68
C GLU A 43 7.36 2.35 -29.57
N ALA A 44 7.13 1.32 -30.39
CA ALA A 44 5.97 1.23 -31.26
C ALA A 44 4.76 0.67 -30.48
N VAL A 45 3.76 1.50 -30.24
CA VAL A 45 2.51 1.08 -29.58
C VAL A 45 1.46 0.83 -30.65
N HIS A 46 0.86 -0.35 -30.58
CA HIS A 46 -0.20 -0.75 -31.49
C HIS A 46 -1.56 -0.23 -31.00
N ILE A 47 -2.31 0.44 -31.87
CA ILE A 47 -3.60 1.06 -31.56
C ILE A 47 -4.67 0.66 -32.56
N PHE A 48 -5.86 0.37 -32.06
CA PHE A 48 -7.03 -0.01 -32.86
C PHE A 48 -8.10 1.08 -32.90
N SER A 49 -7.97 2.09 -32.05
CA SER A 49 -8.89 3.20 -31.95
C SER A 49 -8.18 4.48 -31.52
N PHE A 50 -8.85 5.62 -31.73
CA PHE A 50 -8.39 6.89 -31.20
C PHE A 50 -8.37 6.93 -29.66
N ALA A 51 -9.27 6.19 -29.01
CA ALA A 51 -9.29 6.07 -27.55
C ALA A 51 -8.03 5.34 -27.01
N ASP A 52 -7.51 4.35 -27.74
CA ASP A 52 -6.24 3.70 -27.39
C ASP A 52 -5.07 4.69 -27.48
N PHE A 53 -5.08 5.56 -28.50
CA PHE A 53 -4.11 6.63 -28.63
C PHE A 53 -4.18 7.60 -27.44
N GLU A 54 -5.37 8.10 -27.09
CA GLU A 54 -5.51 9.03 -25.95
C GLU A 54 -5.06 8.41 -24.64
N ARG A 55 -5.32 7.11 -24.44
CA ARG A 55 -4.87 6.37 -23.27
C ARG A 55 -3.34 6.23 -23.20
N ALA A 56 -2.68 5.96 -24.32
CA ALA A 56 -1.23 5.71 -24.37
C ALA A 56 -0.39 7.01 -24.45
N PHE A 57 -0.88 8.00 -25.20
CA PHE A 57 -0.09 9.18 -25.59
C PHE A 57 -0.72 10.53 -25.18
N GLY A 58 -1.88 10.49 -24.52
CA GLY A 58 -2.58 11.66 -24.02
C GLY A 58 -3.52 12.31 -25.06
N PRO A 59 -4.25 13.35 -24.64
CA PRO A 59 -5.25 14.00 -25.50
C PRO A 59 -4.61 14.74 -26.66
N VAL A 60 -5.43 15.14 -27.64
CA VAL A 60 -4.98 16.02 -28.73
C VAL A 60 -4.49 17.35 -28.17
N THR A 61 -3.27 17.72 -28.53
CA THR A 61 -2.67 18.99 -28.13
C THR A 61 -2.30 19.83 -29.33
N LEU A 62 -2.38 21.15 -29.17
CA LEU A 62 -2.02 22.09 -30.25
C LEU A 62 -0.56 21.92 -30.65
N ASP A 63 0.28 21.60 -29.67
CA ASP A 63 1.71 21.45 -29.87
C ASP A 63 2.06 20.15 -30.59
N SER A 64 1.20 19.12 -30.65
CA SER A 64 1.54 17.83 -31.27
C SER A 64 0.79 17.60 -32.59
N PRO A 65 1.44 17.79 -33.76
CA PRO A 65 0.87 17.45 -35.07
C PRO A 65 0.51 15.96 -35.17
N LEU A 66 1.27 15.11 -34.49
CA LEU A 66 1.05 13.67 -34.41
C LEU A 66 -0.34 13.36 -33.85
N SER A 67 -0.71 13.98 -32.73
CA SER A 67 -2.00 13.75 -32.08
C SER A 67 -3.19 14.14 -32.98
N ARG A 68 -3.04 15.19 -33.79
CA ARG A 68 -4.03 15.59 -34.80
C ARG A 68 -4.12 14.57 -35.94
N ALA A 69 -2.98 14.18 -36.51
CA ALA A 69 -2.94 13.24 -37.62
C ALA A 69 -3.58 11.88 -37.26
N VAL A 70 -3.35 11.38 -36.05
CA VAL A 70 -3.97 10.14 -35.57
C VAL A 70 -5.48 10.29 -35.39
N SER A 71 -5.94 11.41 -34.82
CA SER A 71 -7.38 11.72 -34.73
C SER A 71 -8.05 11.70 -36.11
N ASP A 72 -7.46 12.41 -37.07
CA ASP A 72 -8.04 12.54 -38.41
C ASP A 72 -8.04 11.19 -39.16
N PHE A 73 -7.02 10.36 -38.97
CA PHE A 73 -6.96 9.00 -39.52
C PHE A 73 -8.13 8.12 -39.06
N PHE A 74 -8.38 8.06 -37.75
CA PHE A 74 -9.50 7.26 -37.23
C PHE A 74 -10.86 7.86 -37.61
N GLN A 75 -10.97 9.20 -37.70
CA GLN A 75 -12.21 9.85 -38.18
C GLN A 75 -12.50 9.59 -39.66
N THR A 76 -11.47 9.34 -40.47
CA THR A 76 -11.60 9.07 -41.92
C THR A 76 -11.72 7.59 -42.26
N GLY A 77 -11.88 6.71 -41.26
CA GLY A 77 -12.12 5.28 -41.45
C GLY A 77 -10.89 4.39 -41.31
N GLY A 78 -9.77 4.90 -40.78
CA GLY A 78 -8.64 4.09 -40.36
C GLY A 78 -9.02 3.15 -39.21
N THR A 79 -8.53 1.90 -39.27
CA THR A 79 -8.92 0.83 -38.31
C THR A 79 -7.80 0.37 -37.41
N GLU A 80 -6.55 0.57 -37.80
CA GLU A 80 -5.38 0.02 -37.11
C GLU A 80 -4.12 0.81 -37.45
N GLY A 81 -3.25 1.01 -36.47
CA GLY A 81 -1.96 1.63 -36.71
C GLY A 81 -0.97 1.50 -35.55
N TYR A 82 0.29 1.82 -35.83
CA TYR A 82 1.34 1.93 -34.83
C TYR A 82 1.70 3.39 -34.61
N VAL A 83 1.95 3.77 -33.37
CA VAL A 83 2.44 5.10 -33.03
C VAL A 83 3.77 4.98 -32.30
N VAL A 84 4.76 5.72 -32.78
CA VAL A 84 6.07 5.84 -32.15
C VAL A 84 6.25 7.29 -31.72
N ARG A 85 6.33 7.49 -30.40
CA ARG A 85 6.69 8.78 -29.82
C ARG A 85 8.20 8.97 -29.92
N VAL A 86 8.63 10.12 -30.42
CA VAL A 86 10.05 10.52 -30.49
C VAL A 86 10.22 11.79 -29.67
N ALA A 87 11.19 11.78 -28.76
CA ALA A 87 11.54 12.93 -27.93
C ALA A 87 13.03 12.90 -27.58
N GLN A 88 13.68 14.06 -27.61
CA GLN A 88 15.08 14.20 -27.21
C GLN A 88 15.19 14.62 -25.75
N GLY A 89 15.99 13.90 -24.96
CA GLY A 89 16.21 14.23 -23.55
C GLY A 89 14.97 14.06 -22.66
N ALA A 90 13.97 13.32 -23.12
CA ALA A 90 12.82 12.98 -22.31
C ALA A 90 13.26 12.06 -21.17
N ALA A 91 12.85 12.39 -19.95
CA ALA A 91 13.08 11.57 -18.76
C ALA A 91 11.77 11.46 -17.97
N ALA A 92 11.60 10.33 -17.29
CA ALA A 92 10.53 10.16 -16.32
C ALA A 92 10.88 10.97 -15.07
N ALA A 93 9.91 11.76 -14.58
CA ALA A 93 10.05 12.39 -13.28
C ALA A 93 10.12 11.30 -12.20
N ALA A 94 11.04 11.41 -11.26
CA ALA A 94 11.19 10.45 -10.18
C ALA A 94 11.44 11.14 -8.84
N VAL A 95 11.00 10.51 -7.76
CA VAL A 95 11.24 10.95 -6.39
C VAL A 95 11.63 9.77 -5.52
N ASP A 96 12.68 9.99 -4.73
CA ASP A 96 13.11 9.07 -3.69
C ASP A 96 12.37 9.36 -2.39
N ILE A 97 11.70 8.34 -1.86
CA ILE A 97 10.99 8.36 -0.60
C ILE A 97 11.83 7.63 0.45
N LYS A 98 12.03 8.30 1.59
CA LYS A 98 12.87 7.83 2.69
C LYS A 98 12.04 7.16 3.80
N ASN A 99 12.68 6.38 4.66
CA ASN A 99 12.07 5.92 5.91
C ASN A 99 12.18 6.95 7.05
N SER A 100 11.50 6.69 8.17
CA SER A 100 11.41 7.58 9.35
C SER A 100 12.66 7.57 10.26
N THR A 101 13.76 6.92 9.87
CA THR A 101 14.95 6.83 10.73
C THR A 101 15.69 8.17 10.81
N THR A 102 16.43 8.42 11.90
CA THR A 102 17.12 9.70 12.19
C THR A 102 18.09 10.17 11.09
N ALA A 103 18.52 9.26 10.20
CA ALA A 103 19.34 9.59 9.02
C ALA A 103 18.59 9.49 7.67
N GLY A 104 17.33 9.01 7.67
CA GLY A 104 16.45 8.87 6.50
C GLY A 104 17.10 8.14 5.33
N THR A 105 16.95 6.81 5.27
CA THR A 105 17.45 6.02 4.13
C THR A 105 16.41 6.02 3.02
N THR A 106 16.81 6.21 1.76
CA THR A 106 15.92 5.99 0.61
C THR A 106 15.47 4.54 0.60
N VAL A 107 14.16 4.30 0.62
CA VAL A 107 13.57 2.96 0.65
C VAL A 107 12.74 2.65 -0.60
N LEU A 108 12.20 3.68 -1.25
CA LEU A 108 11.33 3.53 -2.41
C LEU A 108 11.56 4.69 -3.38
N THR A 109 11.73 4.38 -4.65
CA THR A 109 11.72 5.37 -5.73
C THR A 109 10.39 5.23 -6.48
N ILE A 110 9.65 6.33 -6.59
CA ILE A 110 8.45 6.43 -7.43
C ILE A 110 8.82 7.21 -8.68
N ALA A 111 8.57 6.64 -9.85
CA ALA A 111 8.82 7.28 -11.14
C ALA A 111 7.54 7.37 -11.97
N ALA A 112 7.38 8.42 -12.77
CA ALA A 112 6.29 8.52 -13.73
C ALA A 112 6.31 7.31 -14.69
N ALA A 113 5.13 6.81 -15.07
CA ALA A 113 5.02 5.63 -15.94
C ALA A 113 5.61 5.81 -17.34
N SER A 114 5.85 7.05 -17.77
CA SER A 114 6.55 7.39 -19.00
C SER A 114 7.21 8.76 -18.90
N GLU A 115 8.16 9.02 -19.80
CA GLU A 115 8.91 10.26 -19.82
C GLU A 115 8.03 11.48 -20.14
N GLY A 116 8.40 12.65 -19.62
CA GLY A 116 7.76 13.91 -20.00
C GLY A 116 7.40 14.81 -18.81
N THR A 117 7.09 16.05 -19.13
CA THR A 117 6.82 17.11 -18.14
C THR A 117 5.54 16.87 -17.33
N TRP A 118 4.61 16.06 -17.84
CA TRP A 118 3.41 15.64 -17.12
C TRP A 118 3.74 15.00 -15.76
N GLY A 119 4.84 14.23 -15.69
CA GLY A 119 5.30 13.57 -14.48
C GLY A 119 5.67 14.52 -13.35
N ASN A 120 6.02 15.78 -13.66
CA ASN A 120 6.34 16.80 -12.66
C ASN A 120 5.12 17.23 -11.84
N ASN A 121 3.92 16.92 -12.32
CA ASN A 121 2.65 17.24 -11.66
C ASN A 121 2.06 16.03 -10.91
N ILE A 122 2.83 14.95 -10.73
CA ILE A 122 2.43 13.82 -9.91
C ILE A 122 2.74 14.12 -8.43
N ARG A 123 1.81 13.74 -7.56
CA ARG A 123 1.96 13.74 -6.10
C ARG A 123 1.82 12.31 -5.59
N ALA A 124 2.77 11.88 -4.76
CA ALA A 124 2.67 10.64 -4.00
C ALA A 124 2.49 10.99 -2.52
N GLU A 125 1.36 10.60 -1.93
CA GLU A 125 1.08 10.74 -0.50
C GLU A 125 1.23 9.37 0.18
N VAL A 126 2.00 9.30 1.26
CA VAL A 126 2.20 8.13 2.10
C VAL A 126 1.48 8.36 3.41
N ASP A 127 0.64 7.41 3.82
CA ASP A 127 -0.03 7.42 5.12
C ASP A 127 -0.01 6.03 5.76
N TYR A 128 -0.18 5.98 7.08
CA TYR A 128 -0.24 4.72 7.85
C TYR A 128 -1.67 4.40 8.30
N ASP A 129 -2.70 5.01 7.68
CA ASP A 129 -4.13 4.78 7.97
C ASP A 129 -4.57 3.42 7.40
N THR A 130 -4.08 2.36 8.05
CA THR A 130 -4.27 0.96 7.66
C THR A 130 -4.81 0.15 8.83
N LEU A 131 -5.20 -1.10 8.55
CA LEU A 131 -5.59 -2.03 9.61
C LEU A 131 -4.41 -2.44 10.51
N SER A 132 -3.17 -2.31 10.04
CA SER A 132 -1.94 -2.59 10.81
C SER A 132 -0.98 -1.40 10.68
N PRO A 133 -1.27 -0.27 11.36
CA PRO A 133 -0.54 0.99 11.18
C PRO A 133 0.92 0.91 11.61
N ASP A 134 1.31 -0.11 12.37
CA ASP A 134 2.69 -0.33 12.81
C ASP A 134 3.49 -1.18 11.79
N SER A 135 2.84 -1.80 10.80
CA SER A 135 3.49 -2.68 9.80
C SER A 135 3.21 -2.34 8.35
N LEU A 136 2.08 -1.73 8.04
CA LEU A 136 1.60 -1.45 6.69
C LEU A 136 1.49 0.05 6.43
N PHE A 137 1.38 0.42 5.16
CA PHE A 137 1.19 1.80 4.73
C PHE A 137 0.31 1.86 3.48
N ASN A 138 -0.21 3.04 3.16
CA ASN A 138 -0.89 3.31 1.90
C ASN A 138 -0.06 4.29 1.07
N ILE A 139 -0.26 4.25 -0.24
CA ILE A 139 0.19 5.29 -1.17
C ILE A 139 -0.99 5.78 -2.00
N ARG A 140 -1.26 7.09 -1.95
CA ARG A 140 -2.12 7.78 -2.90
C ARG A 140 -1.26 8.44 -3.96
N ILE A 141 -1.55 8.17 -5.23
CA ILE A 141 -0.94 8.85 -6.37
C ILE A 141 -1.98 9.78 -6.98
N THR A 142 -1.67 11.07 -7.09
CA THR A 142 -2.54 12.06 -7.74
C THR A 142 -1.76 12.74 -8.85
N GLU A 143 -2.23 12.62 -10.09
CA GLU A 143 -1.80 13.47 -11.19
C GLU A 143 -2.59 14.78 -11.15
N LEU A 144 -1.89 15.90 -11.15
CA LEU A 144 -2.48 17.23 -11.23
C LEU A 144 -2.39 17.77 -12.66
N VAL A 145 -3.41 18.49 -13.11
CA VAL A 145 -3.40 19.23 -14.38
C VAL A 145 -3.81 20.66 -14.15
N ASP A 146 -3.25 21.58 -14.93
CA ASP A 146 -3.66 22.98 -14.90
C ASP A 146 -5.02 23.12 -15.60
N ARG A 147 -6.01 23.67 -14.89
CA ARG A 147 -7.26 24.16 -15.47
C ARG A 147 -7.46 25.60 -15.03
N ASN A 148 -7.38 26.53 -15.98
CA ASN A 148 -7.56 27.97 -15.77
C ASN A 148 -6.59 28.59 -14.74
N GLY A 149 -5.33 28.14 -14.74
CA GLY A 149 -4.28 28.64 -13.84
C GLY A 149 -4.27 27.98 -12.45
N ALA A 150 -5.12 26.98 -12.23
CA ALA A 150 -5.19 26.21 -10.99
C ALA A 150 -4.85 24.74 -11.26
N LEU A 151 -3.93 24.18 -10.46
CA LEU A 151 -3.66 22.74 -10.47
C LEU A 151 -4.81 22.02 -9.78
N VAL A 152 -5.52 21.19 -10.52
CA VAL A 152 -6.62 20.35 -10.01
C VAL A 152 -6.29 18.87 -10.22
N PRO A 153 -6.77 17.97 -9.33
CA PRO A 153 -6.66 16.53 -9.55
C PRO A 153 -7.28 16.10 -10.88
N ASN A 154 -6.54 15.29 -11.64
CA ASN A 154 -7.00 14.67 -12.88
C ASN A 154 -7.31 13.18 -12.66
N ARG A 155 -6.27 12.41 -12.36
CA ARG A 155 -6.35 10.99 -12.05
C ARG A 155 -5.83 10.77 -10.63
N THR A 156 -6.53 9.97 -9.85
CA THR A 156 -6.10 9.55 -8.51
C THR A 156 -6.15 8.04 -8.42
N GLU A 157 -5.06 7.43 -7.97
CA GLU A 157 -4.94 6.01 -7.68
C GLU A 157 -4.66 5.82 -6.19
N MET A 158 -5.35 4.88 -5.56
CA MET A 158 -5.19 4.54 -4.15
C MET A 158 -4.69 3.11 -4.02
N HIS A 159 -3.49 2.96 -3.48
CA HIS A 159 -2.88 1.66 -3.18
C HIS A 159 -2.85 1.49 -1.67
N ARG A 160 -3.58 0.48 -1.17
CA ARG A 160 -3.79 0.29 0.28
C ARG A 160 -3.05 -0.93 0.82
N ASN A 161 -2.74 -0.91 2.12
CA ASN A 161 -2.18 -2.04 2.87
C ASN A 161 -0.90 -2.60 2.23
N LEU A 162 -0.01 -1.70 1.83
CA LEU A 162 1.27 -2.00 1.22
C LEU A 162 2.30 -2.39 2.27
N SER A 163 3.26 -3.24 1.84
CA SER A 163 4.39 -3.70 2.63
C SER A 163 5.71 -3.54 1.86
N MET A 164 6.82 -3.46 2.61
CA MET A 164 8.19 -3.45 2.06
C MET A 164 8.83 -4.84 1.99
N ASP A 165 8.20 -5.86 2.58
CA ASP A 165 8.56 -7.27 2.44
C ASP A 165 8.22 -7.76 1.03
N SER A 166 9.21 -8.28 0.30
CA SER A 166 9.05 -8.80 -1.06
C SER A 166 8.25 -10.10 -1.14
N ALA A 167 8.09 -10.84 -0.04
CA ALA A 167 7.25 -12.03 0.00
C ALA A 167 5.79 -11.73 0.37
N HIS A 168 5.51 -10.52 0.86
CA HIS A 168 4.16 -10.13 1.25
C HIS A 168 3.28 -9.90 0.00
N PRO A 169 2.01 -10.37 -0.03
CA PRO A 169 1.11 -10.16 -1.17
C PRO A 169 0.87 -8.68 -1.52
N GLY A 170 0.94 -7.81 -0.50
CA GLY A 170 0.88 -6.36 -0.61
C GLY A 170 2.23 -5.68 -0.89
N TYR A 171 3.25 -6.40 -1.39
CA TYR A 171 4.56 -5.80 -1.66
C TYR A 171 4.45 -4.60 -2.61
N VAL A 172 4.92 -3.43 -2.16
CA VAL A 172 4.68 -2.13 -2.83
C VAL A 172 5.08 -2.10 -4.30
N ALA A 173 6.22 -2.66 -4.65
CA ALA A 173 6.70 -2.63 -6.04
C ALA A 173 5.82 -3.50 -6.94
N THR A 174 5.45 -4.70 -6.50
CA THR A 174 4.57 -5.60 -7.26
C THR A 174 3.17 -5.00 -7.42
N VAL A 175 2.58 -4.49 -6.33
CA VAL A 175 1.22 -3.93 -6.36
C VAL A 175 1.16 -2.70 -7.26
N ILE A 176 2.05 -1.72 -7.09
CA ILE A 176 2.02 -0.49 -7.89
C ILE A 176 2.31 -0.81 -9.36
N ASN A 177 3.37 -1.57 -9.67
CA ASN A 177 3.72 -1.88 -11.07
C ASN A 177 2.68 -2.76 -11.77
N GLY A 178 1.88 -3.52 -11.02
CA GLY A 178 0.81 -4.35 -11.58
C GLY A 178 -0.53 -3.61 -11.75
N THR A 179 -0.71 -2.43 -11.15
CA THR A 179 -2.05 -1.77 -11.09
C THR A 179 -2.06 -0.28 -11.45
N SER A 180 -0.93 0.42 -11.36
CA SER A 180 -0.86 1.86 -11.65
C SER A 180 -0.71 2.15 -13.14
N ASN A 181 -1.40 3.18 -13.62
CA ASN A 181 -1.19 3.77 -14.95
C ASN A 181 -0.47 5.13 -14.88
N ILE A 182 -0.11 5.59 -13.67
CA ILE A 182 0.49 6.91 -13.43
C ILE A 182 1.97 6.76 -13.07
N VAL A 183 2.34 5.74 -12.30
CA VAL A 183 3.70 5.58 -11.80
C VAL A 183 4.18 4.13 -11.83
N THR A 184 5.48 3.98 -11.74
CA THR A 184 6.15 2.74 -11.34
C THR A 184 6.84 2.94 -9.99
N ALA A 185 7.00 1.86 -9.24
CA ALA A 185 7.65 1.83 -7.95
C ALA A 185 8.82 0.84 -7.96
N THR A 186 9.98 1.32 -7.52
CA THR A 186 11.19 0.51 -7.37
C THR A 186 11.68 0.59 -5.93
N ARG A 187 11.83 -0.55 -5.27
CA ARG A 187 12.45 -0.62 -3.95
C ARG A 187 13.94 -0.28 -4.07
N ALA A 188 14.44 0.54 -3.16
CA ALA A 188 15.85 0.91 -3.16
C ALA A 188 16.75 -0.35 -3.03
N PRO A 189 17.87 -0.42 -3.78
CA PRO A 189 18.79 -1.53 -3.68
C PRO A 189 19.60 -1.46 -2.37
N GLY A 190 20.12 -2.61 -1.91
CA GLY A 190 21.07 -2.65 -0.79
C GLY A 190 20.49 -2.35 0.59
N MET A 191 19.16 -2.36 0.75
CA MET A 191 18.53 -2.22 2.07
C MET A 191 18.86 -3.42 2.97
N VAL A 192 19.14 -3.13 4.25
CA VAL A 192 19.44 -4.15 5.26
C VAL A 192 18.30 -4.21 6.25
N PHE A 193 17.45 -5.22 6.13
CA PHE A 193 16.40 -5.51 7.09
C PHE A 193 17.01 -6.04 8.39
N ALA A 194 16.48 -5.60 9.53
CA ALA A 194 16.94 -5.98 10.84
C ALA A 194 15.77 -6.08 11.82
N GLY A 195 16.04 -6.74 12.95
CA GLY A 195 15.03 -6.95 13.97
C GLY A 195 14.11 -8.13 13.64
N ASN A 196 13.09 -8.27 14.47
CA ASN A 196 12.23 -9.43 14.55
C ASN A 196 10.78 -8.96 14.51
N GLY A 197 9.94 -9.65 13.74
CA GLY A 197 8.50 -9.45 13.77
C GLY A 197 7.93 -9.75 15.15
N ARG A 198 6.95 -8.96 15.61
CA ARG A 198 6.37 -9.07 16.95
C ARG A 198 4.87 -8.90 16.93
N SER A 199 4.17 -9.67 17.76
CA SER A 199 2.78 -9.42 18.15
C SER A 199 2.73 -9.27 19.66
N THR A 200 2.28 -8.11 20.12
CA THR A 200 2.24 -7.74 21.55
C THR A 200 0.79 -7.55 21.96
N SER A 201 0.39 -8.15 23.08
CA SER A 201 -0.96 -7.94 23.61
C SER A 201 -1.20 -6.50 24.02
N GLY A 202 -2.46 -6.10 24.16
CA GLY A 202 -2.83 -4.95 24.97
C GLY A 202 -2.38 -5.13 26.43
N VAL A 203 -2.43 -4.04 27.22
CA VAL A 203 -2.11 -4.10 28.66
C VAL A 203 -3.12 -4.99 29.37
N LEU A 204 -2.61 -6.06 29.96
CA LEU A 204 -3.36 -7.03 30.73
C LEU A 204 -3.57 -6.54 32.16
N ALA A 205 -4.69 -6.92 32.75
CA ALA A 205 -5.09 -6.59 34.10
C ALA A 205 -5.60 -7.85 34.80
N PHE A 206 -5.11 -8.09 36.01
CA PHE A 206 -5.59 -9.17 36.86
C PHE A 206 -6.53 -8.62 37.93
N PRO A 207 -7.70 -9.24 38.19
CA PRO A 207 -8.21 -10.48 37.57
C PRO A 207 -9.08 -10.27 36.33
N ALA A 208 -9.28 -9.02 35.88
CA ALA A 208 -10.26 -8.67 34.85
C ALA A 208 -10.11 -9.47 33.54
N ASP A 209 -8.89 -9.58 33.01
CA ASP A 209 -8.63 -10.31 31.77
C ASP A 209 -8.50 -11.83 32.00
N PHE A 210 -8.64 -12.29 33.23
CA PHE A 210 -8.57 -13.71 33.63
C PHE A 210 -9.89 -14.20 34.24
N THR A 211 -10.97 -13.45 34.01
CA THR A 211 -12.33 -13.77 34.46
C THR A 211 -13.26 -13.81 33.25
N PRO A 212 -13.86 -14.96 32.89
CA PRO A 212 -13.74 -16.25 33.56
C PRO A 212 -12.32 -16.84 33.48
N ALA A 213 -12.00 -17.75 34.39
CA ALA A 213 -10.71 -18.42 34.39
C ALA A 213 -10.46 -19.13 33.06
N LEU A 214 -9.22 -19.06 32.57
CA LEU A 214 -8.81 -19.78 31.38
C LEU A 214 -8.98 -21.28 31.59
N GLN A 215 -9.83 -21.90 30.78
CA GLN A 215 -10.13 -23.32 30.84
C GLN A 215 -9.13 -24.14 30.03
N PRO A 216 -8.90 -25.43 30.37
CA PRO A 216 -8.02 -26.28 29.58
C PRO A 216 -8.56 -26.41 28.16
N GLY A 217 -7.70 -26.28 27.16
CA GLY A 217 -8.09 -26.42 25.76
C GLY A 217 -8.41 -25.11 25.05
N TYR A 218 -8.25 -23.96 25.70
CA TYR A 218 -8.15 -22.67 25.04
C TYR A 218 -6.94 -22.62 24.10
N ARG A 219 -7.05 -21.87 23.02
CA ARG A 219 -6.10 -21.89 21.90
C ARG A 219 -5.69 -20.49 21.52
N ILE A 220 -4.45 -20.39 21.06
CA ILE A 220 -3.92 -19.24 20.33
C ILE A 220 -3.54 -19.73 18.95
N ALA A 221 -3.96 -18.99 17.93
CA ALA A 221 -3.54 -19.22 16.57
C ALA A 221 -2.69 -18.05 16.07
N TYR A 222 -1.66 -18.35 15.28
CA TYR A 222 -0.78 -17.34 14.72
C TYR A 222 -0.22 -17.76 13.36
N THR A 223 0.15 -16.78 12.56
CA THR A 223 1.03 -16.96 11.39
C THR A 223 2.46 -16.64 11.80
N LEU A 224 3.43 -17.28 11.16
CA LEU A 224 4.86 -17.04 11.36
C LEU A 224 5.52 -16.93 10.00
N ASN A 225 6.11 -15.78 9.68
CA ASN A 225 6.80 -15.51 8.42
C ASN A 225 5.96 -15.89 7.19
N GLY A 226 4.66 -15.56 7.22
CA GLY A 226 3.69 -15.91 6.18
C GLY A 226 3.21 -17.37 6.17
N GLN A 227 3.72 -18.23 7.06
CA GLN A 227 3.27 -19.62 7.22
C GLN A 227 2.20 -19.75 8.32
N GLY A 228 1.39 -20.81 8.26
CA GLY A 228 0.35 -21.10 9.23
C GLY A 228 -1.05 -21.17 8.61
N PRO A 229 -2.12 -21.05 9.42
CA PRO A 229 -2.08 -20.78 10.87
C PRO A 229 -1.52 -21.97 11.67
N PHE A 230 -0.63 -21.68 12.61
CA PHE A 230 -0.23 -22.60 13.67
C PHE A 230 -1.20 -22.44 14.83
N GLU A 231 -1.66 -23.53 15.42
CA GLU A 231 -2.50 -23.50 16.61
C GLU A 231 -1.83 -24.18 17.78
N VAL A 232 -1.75 -23.47 18.91
CA VAL A 232 -1.21 -23.99 20.16
C VAL A 232 -2.26 -23.89 21.24
N THR A 233 -2.34 -24.94 22.06
CA THR A 233 -3.25 -24.95 23.20
C THR A 233 -2.56 -24.29 24.38
N VAL A 234 -3.21 -23.29 24.97
CA VAL A 234 -2.86 -22.81 26.30
C VAL A 234 -3.36 -23.90 27.26
N ALA A 235 -2.44 -24.66 27.85
CA ALA A 235 -2.80 -25.47 29.01
C ALA A 235 -3.34 -24.51 30.08
N THR A 236 -4.25 -24.96 30.94
CA THR A 236 -4.69 -24.06 32.03
C THR A 236 -3.46 -23.50 32.71
N PRO A 237 -3.34 -22.17 32.89
CA PRO A 237 -2.45 -21.67 33.90
C PRO A 237 -3.01 -22.23 35.20
N THR A 238 -2.49 -23.38 35.62
CA THR A 238 -2.91 -24.06 36.84
C THR A 238 -2.63 -23.02 37.90
N PRO A 239 -3.62 -22.48 38.63
CA PRO A 239 -3.29 -21.62 39.75
C PRO A 239 -2.40 -22.45 40.65
N PRO A 240 -1.22 -21.93 40.99
CA PRO A 240 -1.16 -21.39 42.32
C PRO A 240 -0.97 -19.90 42.22
N ALA A 241 -1.76 -19.19 43.01
CA ALA A 241 -1.56 -17.79 43.28
C ALA A 241 -0.05 -17.46 43.40
N THR A 242 0.46 -16.67 42.48
CA THR A 242 0.32 -15.27 42.85
C THR A 242 -1.03 -14.82 42.33
N ALA A 243 -1.89 -14.33 43.22
CA ALA A 243 -3.21 -13.79 42.89
C ALA A 243 -3.07 -12.46 42.10
N ASN A 244 -2.13 -12.43 41.16
CA ASN A 244 -1.67 -11.23 40.49
C ASN A 244 -1.21 -11.56 39.07
N LEU A 245 -1.02 -10.49 38.31
CA LEU A 245 -0.78 -10.53 36.88
C LEU A 245 0.53 -11.23 36.49
N ALA A 246 1.59 -11.08 37.28
CA ALA A 246 2.91 -11.61 36.96
C ALA A 246 2.95 -13.14 36.95
N GLY A 247 2.26 -13.79 37.90
CA GLY A 247 2.16 -15.25 37.93
C GLY A 247 1.33 -15.79 36.77
N ALA A 248 0.22 -15.11 36.44
CA ALA A 248 -0.66 -15.51 35.36
C ALA A 248 0.04 -15.45 33.99
N THR A 249 0.76 -14.37 33.69
CA THR A 249 1.50 -14.24 32.42
C THR A 249 2.72 -15.17 32.36
N ALA A 250 3.44 -15.39 33.47
CA ALA A 250 4.53 -16.35 33.52
C ALA A 250 4.09 -17.80 33.27
N ALA A 251 2.93 -18.20 33.82
CA ALA A 251 2.36 -19.53 33.57
C ALA A 251 2.00 -19.71 32.08
N ILE A 252 1.33 -18.73 31.48
CA ILE A 252 1.01 -18.77 30.04
C ILE A 252 2.27 -18.87 29.19
N VAL A 253 3.31 -18.09 29.50
CA VAL A 253 4.61 -18.17 28.80
C VAL A 253 5.21 -19.57 28.93
N ALA A 254 5.19 -20.16 30.13
CA ALA A 254 5.71 -21.50 30.36
C ALA A 254 4.94 -22.58 29.58
N ASP A 255 3.62 -22.48 29.52
CA ASP A 255 2.76 -23.41 28.77
C ASP A 255 3.01 -23.32 27.25
N LEU A 256 3.19 -22.11 26.73
CA LEU A 256 3.31 -21.85 25.30
C LEU A 256 4.71 -22.10 24.75
N THR A 257 5.76 -21.78 25.51
CA THR A 257 7.16 -21.87 25.04
C THR A 257 7.52 -23.21 24.39
N PRO A 258 7.16 -24.39 24.94
CA PRO A 258 7.48 -25.67 24.30
C PRO A 258 6.57 -26.02 23.11
N LEU A 259 5.49 -25.27 22.88
CA LEU A 259 4.47 -25.55 21.86
C LEU A 259 4.61 -24.69 20.60
N LEU A 260 5.33 -23.57 20.67
CA LEU A 260 5.54 -22.70 19.52
C LEU A 260 6.40 -23.37 18.44
N ALA A 261 6.10 -23.06 17.18
CA ALA A 261 6.88 -23.53 16.06
C ALA A 261 8.33 -23.01 16.15
N PRO A 262 9.33 -23.75 15.65
CA PRO A 262 10.67 -23.22 15.47
C PRO A 262 10.60 -21.90 14.69
N GLY A 263 11.34 -20.89 15.14
CA GLY A 263 11.25 -19.53 14.61
C GLY A 263 10.41 -18.59 15.48
N ALA A 264 9.66 -19.07 16.47
CA ALA A 264 8.85 -18.24 17.36
C ALA A 264 9.21 -18.38 18.84
N THR A 265 9.00 -17.29 19.59
CA THR A 265 9.12 -17.25 21.06
C THR A 265 7.96 -16.46 21.64
N VAL A 266 7.72 -16.62 22.94
CA VAL A 266 6.79 -15.81 23.71
C VAL A 266 7.43 -15.40 25.03
N SER A 267 7.17 -14.18 25.47
CA SER A 267 7.67 -13.64 26.73
C SER A 267 6.66 -12.70 27.37
N ALA A 268 6.76 -12.51 28.69
CA ALA A 268 6.06 -11.45 29.39
C ALA A 268 6.95 -10.20 29.42
N ILE A 269 6.41 -9.06 29.01
CA ILE A 269 7.16 -7.79 28.90
C ILE A 269 6.52 -6.67 29.74
N ASN A 270 7.16 -5.50 29.79
CA ASN A 270 6.63 -4.30 30.45
C ASN A 270 6.16 -4.56 31.89
N GLY A 271 7.02 -5.18 32.70
CA GLY A 271 6.68 -5.54 34.09
C GLY A 271 5.63 -6.65 34.19
N ASN A 272 5.60 -7.57 33.23
CA ASN A 272 4.65 -8.69 33.11
C ASN A 272 3.21 -8.29 32.78
N THR A 273 3.01 -7.08 32.27
CA THR A 273 1.68 -6.56 31.94
C THR A 273 1.25 -6.86 30.51
N GLN A 274 2.13 -7.40 29.67
CA GLN A 274 1.83 -7.76 28.29
C GLN A 274 2.51 -9.08 27.94
N LEU A 275 1.91 -9.82 27.01
CA LEU A 275 2.51 -10.96 26.35
C LEU A 275 3.05 -10.49 25.00
N GLN A 276 4.28 -10.86 24.66
CA GLN A 276 4.86 -10.61 23.35
C GLN A 276 5.28 -11.93 22.71
N PHE A 277 4.69 -12.19 21.55
CA PHE A 277 5.15 -13.19 20.59
C PHE A 277 6.17 -12.54 19.66
N GLN A 278 7.23 -13.26 19.34
CA GLN A 278 8.31 -12.75 18.51
C GLN A 278 8.80 -13.82 17.54
N ALA A 279 8.83 -13.49 16.26
CA ALA A 279 9.50 -14.27 15.22
C ALA A 279 11.00 -13.97 15.28
N PHE A 280 11.86 -14.96 15.52
CA PHE A 280 13.31 -14.72 15.49
C PHE A 280 13.88 -14.84 14.08
N THR A 281 14.94 -14.07 13.85
CA THR A 281 15.68 -14.07 12.60
C THR A 281 16.93 -14.92 12.70
N ASP A 282 17.21 -15.71 11.67
CA ASP A 282 18.40 -16.54 11.55
C ASP A 282 18.73 -16.80 10.06
N ALA A 283 19.60 -17.78 9.77
CA ALA A 283 20.01 -18.11 8.41
C ALA A 283 18.87 -18.67 7.51
N THR A 284 17.76 -19.10 8.12
CA THR A 284 16.57 -19.67 7.46
C THR A 284 15.32 -18.81 7.64
N HIS A 285 15.35 -17.84 8.56
CA HIS A 285 14.29 -16.89 8.86
C HIS A 285 14.81 -15.47 8.61
N PHE A 286 14.65 -14.97 7.39
CA PHE A 286 15.19 -13.68 7.00
C PHE A 286 14.46 -12.51 7.69
N ALA A 287 15.22 -11.49 8.08
CA ALA A 287 14.68 -10.29 8.73
C ALA A 287 13.65 -9.55 7.86
N GLU A 288 13.77 -9.60 6.53
CA GLU A 288 12.77 -9.00 5.65
C GLU A 288 11.36 -9.61 5.83
N GLN A 289 11.30 -10.93 6.06
CA GLN A 289 10.05 -11.70 6.13
C GLN A 289 9.58 -11.92 7.56
N SER A 290 10.37 -11.45 8.54
CA SER A 290 10.12 -11.71 9.95
C SER A 290 8.83 -11.05 10.42
N SER A 291 7.82 -11.88 10.66
CA SER A 291 6.44 -11.49 10.99
C SER A 291 5.81 -12.56 11.88
N ILE A 292 5.01 -12.12 12.84
CA ILE A 292 4.15 -13.00 13.63
C ILE A 292 2.84 -12.27 13.89
N HIS A 293 1.73 -12.81 13.40
CA HIS A 293 0.40 -12.21 13.53
C HIS A 293 -0.54 -13.18 14.22
N ILE A 294 -1.32 -12.67 15.16
CA ILE A 294 -2.35 -13.43 15.85
C ILE A 294 -3.59 -13.46 14.97
N VAL A 295 -4.10 -14.66 14.75
CA VAL A 295 -5.35 -14.89 14.03
C VAL A 295 -6.33 -15.62 14.94
N PRO A 296 -7.64 -15.55 14.68
CA PRO A 296 -8.61 -16.30 15.47
C PRO A 296 -8.34 -17.81 15.37
N ALA A 297 -8.29 -18.49 16.51
CA ALA A 297 -8.20 -19.96 16.53
C ALA A 297 -9.50 -20.62 16.04
N SER A 298 -9.38 -21.81 15.45
CA SER A 298 -10.49 -22.60 14.91
C SER A 298 -11.58 -22.96 15.93
N ARG A 299 -11.22 -22.99 17.22
CA ARG A 299 -12.12 -23.20 18.35
C ARG A 299 -11.46 -22.70 19.63
N ASN A 300 -12.28 -22.42 20.64
CA ASN A 300 -11.82 -22.02 21.97
C ASN A 300 -10.72 -20.93 21.88
N ASP A 301 -10.96 -19.89 21.10
CA ASP A 301 -9.98 -18.83 20.93
C ASP A 301 -9.87 -17.97 22.20
N VAL A 302 -8.66 -17.71 22.64
CA VAL A 302 -8.36 -16.91 23.85
C VAL A 302 -7.80 -15.54 23.50
N SER A 303 -7.60 -15.24 22.22
CA SER A 303 -6.99 -13.99 21.75
C SER A 303 -7.70 -12.75 22.31
N ALA A 304 -9.04 -12.74 22.33
CA ALA A 304 -9.84 -11.66 22.88
C ALA A 304 -9.60 -11.42 24.37
N GLN A 305 -9.59 -12.50 25.15
CA GLN A 305 -9.40 -12.42 26.59
C GLN A 305 -7.97 -11.97 26.94
N LEU A 306 -6.98 -12.42 26.17
CA LEU A 306 -5.58 -12.00 26.32
C LEU A 306 -5.22 -10.72 25.55
N LYS A 307 -6.20 -10.01 24.98
CA LYS A 307 -5.99 -8.77 24.21
C LYS A 307 -4.91 -8.92 23.12
N LEU A 308 -4.84 -10.09 22.49
CA LEU A 308 -3.87 -10.43 21.45
C LEU A 308 -4.43 -10.12 20.06
N GLY A 309 -3.55 -9.70 19.16
CA GLY A 309 -3.91 -9.34 17.80
C GLY A 309 -4.60 -7.98 17.68
N LEU A 310 -4.60 -7.45 16.46
CA LEU A 310 -5.08 -6.10 16.15
C LEU A 310 -6.58 -5.92 16.50
N LEU A 311 -7.38 -6.98 16.38
CA LEU A 311 -8.82 -6.95 16.68
C LEU A 311 -9.13 -6.77 18.18
N HIS A 312 -8.20 -7.15 19.05
CA HIS A 312 -8.40 -7.17 20.50
C HIS A 312 -7.50 -6.19 21.25
N GLY A 313 -6.98 -5.19 20.54
CA GLY A 313 -6.16 -4.12 21.12
C GLY A 313 -4.68 -4.48 21.30
N GLY A 314 -4.22 -5.58 20.69
CA GLY A 314 -2.81 -5.87 20.52
C GLY A 314 -2.19 -5.03 19.39
N THR A 315 -0.86 -5.04 19.34
CA THR A 315 -0.06 -4.38 18.30
C THR A 315 0.81 -5.39 17.57
N GLU A 316 0.96 -5.25 16.26
CA GLU A 316 1.70 -6.18 15.42
C GLU A 316 2.65 -5.42 14.50
N VAL A 317 3.94 -5.72 14.64
CA VAL A 317 5.05 -5.00 13.99
C VAL A 317 5.92 -6.00 13.25
N ASP A 318 5.88 -5.97 11.93
CA ASP A 318 6.77 -6.75 11.07
C ASP A 318 8.16 -6.13 11.07
N ALA A 319 9.20 -6.93 10.91
CA ALA A 319 10.56 -6.40 10.82
C ALA A 319 10.75 -5.48 9.60
N ALA A 320 10.05 -5.75 8.50
CA ALA A 320 9.98 -4.89 7.32
C ALA A 320 9.37 -3.50 7.59
N ALA A 321 8.65 -3.32 8.71
CA ALA A 321 8.05 -2.03 9.09
C ALA A 321 9.09 -0.91 9.22
N SER A 322 10.32 -1.25 9.62
CA SER A 322 11.46 -0.33 9.75
C SER A 322 11.89 0.30 8.42
N MET A 323 11.55 -0.34 7.30
CA MET A 323 11.86 0.11 5.94
C MET A 323 10.67 0.78 5.25
N ARG A 324 9.54 0.96 5.92
CA ARG A 324 8.39 1.64 5.33
C ARG A 324 8.76 3.06 4.90
N PRO A 325 8.24 3.54 3.75
CA PRO A 325 8.29 4.94 3.40
C PRO A 325 7.69 5.76 4.55
N VAL A 326 8.34 6.85 4.93
CA VAL A 326 7.84 7.76 5.97
C VAL A 326 6.53 8.37 5.50
N PRO A 327 5.53 8.55 6.37
CA PRO A 327 4.36 9.33 6.02
C PRO A 327 4.81 10.71 5.58
N ASN A 328 4.26 11.24 4.49
CA ASN A 328 4.62 12.56 4.01
C ASN A 328 3.44 13.53 4.21
N GLY A 329 3.76 14.75 4.63
CA GLY A 329 2.80 15.72 5.17
C GLY A 329 3.30 16.35 6.48
N THR A 330 2.48 17.19 7.10
CA THR A 330 2.80 17.79 8.41
C THR A 330 2.61 16.76 9.51
N ILE A 331 3.70 16.18 10.00
CA ILE A 331 3.70 15.27 11.16
C ILE A 331 3.87 16.11 12.43
N ALA A 332 2.92 15.99 13.36
CA ALA A 332 3.02 16.58 14.69
C ALA A 332 3.19 15.48 15.73
N THR A 333 4.10 15.67 16.69
CA THR A 333 4.17 14.82 17.88
C THR A 333 3.10 15.26 18.86
N ALA A 334 2.26 14.34 19.32
CA ALA A 334 1.22 14.67 20.28
C ALA A 334 1.83 15.18 21.60
N GLY A 335 1.57 16.44 21.94
CA GLY A 335 1.74 16.99 23.29
C GLY A 335 0.44 16.89 24.10
N ALA A 336 0.45 17.33 25.36
CA ALA A 336 -0.79 17.45 26.13
C ALA A 336 -1.77 18.39 25.41
N ILE A 337 -3.01 17.94 25.19
CA ILE A 337 -4.07 18.77 24.59
C ILE A 337 -4.39 19.88 25.60
N ALA A 338 -4.01 21.12 25.26
CA ALA A 338 -4.23 22.27 26.12
C ALA A 338 -5.69 22.71 26.07
N ALA A 339 -6.19 23.28 27.18
CA ALA A 339 -7.54 23.87 27.25
C ALA A 339 -7.71 25.14 26.38
N ALA A 340 -6.64 25.68 25.79
CA ALA A 340 -6.68 26.81 24.87
C ALA A 340 -7.23 26.40 23.50
N PRO A 341 -7.80 27.32 22.69
CA PRO A 341 -8.28 27.02 21.35
C PRO A 341 -7.20 26.36 20.48
N GLY A 342 -7.53 25.21 19.89
CA GLY A 342 -6.66 24.56 18.94
C GLY A 342 -6.78 25.24 17.59
N VAL A 343 -5.73 25.93 17.15
CA VAL A 343 -5.67 26.56 15.82
C VAL A 343 -4.49 25.96 15.06
N LEU A 344 -4.75 25.44 13.87
CA LEU A 344 -3.72 24.99 12.94
C LEU A 344 -3.46 26.12 11.94
N THR A 345 -2.19 26.41 11.67
CA THR A 345 -1.78 27.34 10.61
C THR A 345 -1.04 26.58 9.54
N PHE A 346 -1.44 26.76 8.29
CA PHE A 346 -0.90 26.07 7.14
C PHE A 346 -0.14 27.01 6.22
N GLU A 347 0.92 26.49 5.64
CA GLU A 347 1.67 27.05 4.53
C GLU A 347 1.82 25.99 3.44
N VAL A 348 1.53 26.36 2.20
CA VAL A 348 1.70 25.52 1.02
C VAL A 348 3.03 25.88 0.38
N LEU A 349 3.92 24.90 0.27
CA LEU A 349 5.23 25.05 -0.35
C LEU A 349 5.30 24.33 -1.70
N ARG A 350 6.11 24.87 -2.61
CA ARG A 350 6.64 24.16 -3.80
C ARG A 350 8.15 24.11 -3.67
N GLY A 351 8.68 22.97 -3.21
CA GLY A 351 10.08 22.89 -2.78
C GLY A 351 10.29 23.77 -1.54
N ALA A 352 11.23 24.71 -1.61
CA ALA A 352 11.47 25.70 -0.56
C ALA A 352 10.66 27.01 -0.72
N THR A 353 9.87 27.13 -1.78
CA THR A 353 9.15 28.38 -2.11
C THR A 353 7.73 28.35 -1.56
N SER A 354 7.32 29.40 -0.84
CA SER A 354 5.94 29.59 -0.39
C SER A 354 5.00 29.92 -1.55
N LEU A 355 3.93 29.15 -1.70
CA LEU A 355 2.83 29.42 -2.63
C LEU A 355 1.67 30.15 -1.94
N LYS A 356 1.36 29.78 -0.70
CA LYS A 356 0.32 30.42 0.12
C LYS A 356 0.62 30.18 1.60
N SER A 357 0.59 31.22 2.41
CA SER A 357 0.84 31.15 3.86
C SER A 357 -0.32 31.71 4.67
N GLY A 358 -0.42 31.32 5.95
CA GLY A 358 -1.33 31.94 6.91
C GLY A 358 -2.77 31.44 6.83
N MET A 359 -3.02 30.28 6.22
CA MET A 359 -4.35 29.66 6.28
C MET A 359 -4.56 29.10 7.68
N THR A 360 -5.58 29.58 8.39
CA THR A 360 -5.88 29.15 9.76
C THR A 360 -7.11 28.26 9.82
N VAL A 361 -7.02 27.15 10.54
CA VAL A 361 -8.14 26.23 10.78
C VAL A 361 -8.36 26.12 12.29
N ASN A 362 -9.54 26.52 12.74
CA ASN A 362 -9.96 26.39 14.13
C ASN A 362 -10.45 24.96 14.36
N VAL A 363 -9.69 24.18 15.12
CA VAL A 363 -9.98 22.77 15.43
C VAL A 363 -10.98 22.65 16.57
N TYR A 364 -10.76 23.40 17.64
CA TYR A 364 -11.67 23.45 18.78
C TYR A 364 -11.61 24.82 19.48
N PRO A 365 -12.76 25.38 19.93
CA PRO A 365 -12.86 26.79 20.32
C PRO A 365 -12.34 27.11 21.73
N GLY A 366 -11.77 26.16 22.48
CA GLY A 366 -11.25 26.37 23.83
C GLY A 366 -12.30 26.70 24.92
N ALA A 367 -13.57 26.97 24.56
CA ALA A 367 -14.68 27.13 25.52
C ALA A 367 -16.11 26.91 24.93
N THR A 368 -16.93 26.23 25.75
CA THR A 368 -18.40 26.18 25.91
C THR A 368 -19.37 25.65 24.84
N ALA A 369 -19.04 25.53 23.56
CA ALA A 369 -20.02 24.98 22.58
C ALA A 369 -19.71 23.54 22.09
N VAL A 370 -18.45 23.11 22.16
CA VAL A 370 -17.98 21.76 21.78
C VAL A 370 -16.91 21.33 22.79
N PRO A 371 -16.97 20.11 23.35
CA PRO A 371 -15.98 19.65 24.33
C PRO A 371 -14.58 19.61 23.72
N THR A 372 -13.59 20.09 24.46
CA THR A 372 -12.17 19.91 24.12
C THR A 372 -11.87 18.42 24.02
N PRO A 373 -11.21 17.95 22.94
CA PRO A 373 -10.81 16.56 22.82
C PRO A 373 -9.98 16.10 24.02
N THR A 374 -10.34 14.95 24.59
CA THR A 374 -9.66 14.33 25.73
C THR A 374 -8.84 13.10 25.32
N THR A 375 -9.13 12.55 24.14
CA THR A 375 -8.38 11.44 23.54
C THR A 375 -7.76 11.86 22.21
N LEU A 376 -6.75 11.10 21.77
CA LEU A 376 -6.12 11.32 20.46
C LEU A 376 -7.12 11.10 19.31
N ASP A 377 -8.02 10.12 19.44
CA ASP A 377 -9.02 9.83 18.42
C ASP A 377 -10.06 10.95 18.31
N GLU A 378 -10.50 11.52 19.45
CA GLU A 378 -11.35 12.72 19.46
C GLU A 378 -10.65 13.91 18.82
N LEU A 379 -9.34 14.08 19.04
CA LEU A 379 -8.58 15.16 18.45
C LEU A 379 -8.46 15.01 16.93
N VAL A 380 -8.12 13.81 16.45
CA VAL A 380 -8.05 13.50 15.02
C VAL A 380 -9.41 13.74 14.35
N MET A 381 -10.50 13.32 14.99
CA MET A 381 -11.85 13.58 14.50
C MET A 381 -12.17 15.08 14.42
N ALA A 382 -11.83 15.86 15.45
CA ALA A 382 -12.02 17.31 15.46
C ALA A 382 -11.21 18.00 14.35
N ILE A 383 -9.96 17.58 14.12
CA ILE A 383 -9.11 18.11 13.05
C ILE A 383 -9.73 17.80 11.68
N ASN A 384 -10.14 16.56 11.42
CA ASN A 384 -10.74 16.18 10.15
C ASN A 384 -12.02 16.95 9.84
N ASN A 385 -12.88 17.14 10.84
CA ASN A 385 -14.09 17.94 10.68
C ASN A 385 -13.74 19.40 10.34
N ALA A 386 -12.80 20.00 11.06
CA ALA A 386 -12.36 21.37 10.82
C ALA A 386 -11.70 21.55 9.44
N LEU A 387 -10.87 20.59 9.00
CA LEU A 387 -10.27 20.57 7.66
C LEU A 387 -11.34 20.46 6.56
N THR A 388 -12.34 19.62 6.76
CA THR A 388 -13.45 19.46 5.80
C THR A 388 -14.25 20.75 5.65
N THR A 389 -14.52 21.45 6.75
CA THR A 389 -15.17 22.77 6.71
C THR A 389 -14.27 23.81 6.03
N ALA A 390 -12.99 23.88 6.40
CA ALA A 390 -12.04 24.83 5.83
C ALA A 390 -11.85 24.63 4.31
N ALA A 391 -11.86 23.38 3.83
CA ALA A 391 -11.73 23.06 2.42
C ALA A 391 -12.82 23.67 1.53
N GLN A 392 -13.97 24.08 2.08
CA GLN A 392 -15.03 24.76 1.33
C GLN A 392 -14.63 26.17 0.89
N THR A 393 -13.78 26.85 1.67
CA THR A 393 -13.31 28.22 1.40
C THR A 393 -11.83 28.25 1.03
N GLU A 394 -11.08 27.20 1.32
CA GLU A 394 -9.65 27.05 1.08
C GLU A 394 -9.36 25.84 0.18
N PRO A 395 -9.30 26.01 -1.16
CA PRO A 395 -9.10 24.90 -2.10
C PRO A 395 -7.80 24.13 -1.89
N PHE A 396 -6.76 24.77 -1.34
CA PHE A 396 -5.49 24.13 -1.01
C PHE A 396 -5.59 23.14 0.15
N LEU A 397 -6.65 23.20 0.95
CA LEU A 397 -6.94 22.24 2.03
C LEU A 397 -7.89 21.13 1.57
N ALA A 398 -8.35 21.13 0.32
CA ALA A 398 -9.19 20.07 -0.20
C ALA A 398 -8.47 18.72 -0.16
N GLY A 399 -9.06 17.73 0.51
CA GLY A 399 -8.48 16.40 0.70
C GLY A 399 -7.45 16.30 1.85
N ALA A 400 -7.15 17.41 2.54
CA ALA A 400 -6.35 17.37 3.76
C ALA A 400 -7.07 16.55 4.83
N ARG A 401 -6.32 15.65 5.47
CA ARG A 401 -6.81 14.79 6.56
C ARG A 401 -5.75 14.64 7.63
N ALA A 402 -6.19 14.48 8.86
CA ALA A 402 -5.37 14.01 9.96
C ALA A 402 -5.69 12.53 10.24
N PHE A 403 -4.68 11.77 10.61
CA PHE A 403 -4.83 10.41 11.08
C PHE A 403 -3.79 10.17 12.17
N ASN A 404 -4.08 9.20 13.03
CA ASN A 404 -3.16 8.82 14.07
C ASN A 404 -2.02 7.98 13.45
N VAL A 405 -0.78 8.43 13.62
CA VAL A 405 0.40 7.62 13.30
C VAL A 405 0.81 6.94 14.60
N ARG A 406 0.41 5.68 14.79
CA ARG A 406 1.01 4.85 15.84
C ARG A 406 2.45 4.55 15.41
N GLY A 407 3.39 4.84 16.31
CA GLY A 407 4.83 4.82 16.06
C GLY A 407 5.52 3.68 16.75
#